data_AF-A0A5M7B347-F1
#
_entry.id   AF-A0A5M7B347-F1
#
_cell.length_a   1.000
_cell.length_b   1.000
_cell.length_c   1.000
_cell.angle_alpha   90.00
_cell.angle_beta   90.00
_cell.angle_gamma   90.00
#
_symmetry.space_group_name_H-M   'P 1'
#
loop_
_entity.id
_entity.type
_entity.pdbx_description
1 polymer ?
#
loop_
_entity_poly.entity_id
_entity_poly.type
_entity_poly.pdbx_seq_one_letter_code
_entity_poly.pdbx_strand_id
1 'polypeptide(L)'
;MKKNILLVCILLLSMHSISCQVGIGTANPDPSSILDVQSDTKGFLPPRMTTSQINAIANPAEGLFIYNLDESCFKFYNGSSWSGCLTEAATNSLDCSSPTATGAFASGTNLNSTNTITIDVLVNVIETYTISTNTVNGYSFSASGTFSNIGLNKITLTGSGTPILEQTDTFTITFAGKNDTCNIDITVTTVLSNCLEYLNAGSTTDGVYTIDPDGSGPTLAYDCYCDMTNDGGGWTLVFNHNTVGGYWTNDAEANEFNVATPNITTNKYSILSKLDEIKSNTPYEFRLHYPAIGITNHWSQTFDPRSGGSSTRPVAGYVAINIDSTSSFWGGLELSLGNTYLDGSVNSSNWWYSLGSINPYGSGIPGPGSVVNNVQLFIR
;
A
#
# COMPACT_ATOMS: atom_id res chain seq x y z
N MET A 1 49.52 8.00 -87.02
CA MET A 1 49.88 6.97 -86.02
C MET A 1 49.46 7.28 -84.57
N LYS A 2 48.61 8.28 -84.26
CA LYS A 2 48.30 8.65 -82.84
C LYS A 2 46.86 8.36 -82.35
N LYS A 3 45.89 8.06 -83.22
CA LYS A 3 44.48 7.83 -82.80
C LYS A 3 44.13 6.38 -82.45
N ASN A 4 44.87 5.39 -82.96
CA ASN A 4 44.54 3.97 -82.74
C ASN A 4 45.19 3.38 -81.48
N ILE A 5 46.15 4.08 -80.86
CA ILE A 5 46.81 3.62 -79.61
C ILE A 5 45.96 3.99 -78.38
N LEU A 6 45.22 5.11 -78.43
CA LEU A 6 44.36 5.54 -77.31
C LEU A 6 43.15 4.61 -77.13
N LEU A 7 42.61 4.05 -78.21
CA LEU A 7 41.46 3.13 -78.16
C LEU A 7 41.84 1.76 -77.58
N VAL A 8 43.09 1.31 -77.78
CA VAL A 8 43.61 0.04 -77.25
C VAL A 8 43.97 0.16 -75.76
N CYS A 9 44.41 1.33 -75.30
CA CYS A 9 44.67 1.56 -73.87
C CYS A 9 43.39 1.70 -73.02
N ILE A 10 42.27 2.20 -73.57
CA ILE A 10 40.99 2.29 -72.85
C ILE A 10 40.30 0.92 -72.71
N LEU A 11 40.54 -0.01 -73.64
CA LEU A 11 39.99 -1.37 -73.58
C LEU A 11 40.70 -2.29 -72.57
N LEU A 12 41.91 -1.93 -72.12
CA LEU A 12 42.71 -2.71 -71.15
C LEU A 12 42.54 -2.24 -69.69
N LEU A 13 41.83 -1.13 -69.45
CA LEU A 13 41.55 -0.62 -68.09
C LEU A 13 40.21 -1.08 -67.49
N SER A 14 39.41 -1.87 -68.21
CA SER A 14 38.19 -2.48 -67.64
C SER A 14 38.51 -3.83 -66.99
N MET A 15 39.38 -3.82 -65.98
CA MET A 15 39.53 -4.93 -65.03
C MET A 15 38.24 -4.96 -64.20
N HIS A 16 37.22 -5.65 -64.71
CA HIS A 16 36.04 -5.96 -63.91
C HIS A 16 36.47 -6.97 -62.84
N SER A 17 36.40 -6.57 -61.57
CA SER A 17 36.44 -7.51 -60.46
C SER A 17 35.25 -8.46 -60.61
N ILE A 18 35.49 -9.68 -61.07
CA ILE A 18 34.46 -10.72 -61.08
C ILE A 18 34.34 -11.20 -59.63
N SER A 19 33.32 -10.72 -58.93
CA SER A 19 32.97 -11.23 -57.61
C SER A 19 32.50 -12.69 -57.74
N CYS A 20 33.19 -13.64 -57.08
CA CYS A 20 32.82 -15.07 -57.09
C CYS A 20 31.78 -15.40 -56.01
N GLN A 21 30.80 -14.52 -55.81
CA GLN A 21 29.72 -14.72 -54.83
C GLN A 21 28.64 -15.60 -55.44
N VAL A 22 28.11 -16.53 -54.66
CA VAL A 22 26.97 -17.36 -55.07
C VAL A 22 25.69 -16.69 -54.61
N GLY A 23 24.98 -16.05 -55.55
CA GLY A 23 23.60 -15.62 -55.33
C GLY A 23 22.63 -16.73 -55.71
N ILE A 24 21.71 -17.07 -54.82
CA ILE A 24 20.56 -17.94 -55.14
C ILE A 24 19.29 -17.13 -54.93
N GLY A 25 18.58 -16.83 -56.02
CA GLY A 25 17.37 -16.00 -55.98
C GLY A 25 17.62 -14.48 -55.94
N THR A 26 18.89 -14.04 -55.98
CA THR A 26 19.28 -12.64 -56.13
C THR A 26 20.36 -12.47 -57.20
N ALA A 27 20.25 -11.41 -58.00
CA ALA A 27 21.29 -11.00 -58.95
C ALA A 27 22.34 -10.07 -58.33
N ASN A 28 22.07 -9.56 -57.13
CA ASN A 28 22.95 -8.68 -56.37
C ASN A 28 23.16 -9.29 -54.97
N PRO A 29 23.98 -10.35 -54.84
CA PRO A 29 24.36 -10.85 -53.52
C PRO A 29 24.92 -9.74 -52.65
N ASP A 30 24.64 -9.77 -51.34
CA ASP A 30 25.22 -8.81 -50.43
C ASP A 30 26.77 -8.85 -50.52
N PRO A 31 27.46 -7.70 -50.68
CA PRO A 31 28.93 -7.65 -50.82
C PRO A 31 29.70 -8.30 -49.67
N SER A 32 29.08 -8.46 -48.50
CA SER A 32 29.69 -9.11 -47.32
C SER A 32 29.53 -10.64 -47.31
N SER A 33 28.80 -11.23 -48.25
CA SER A 33 28.48 -12.66 -48.28
C SER A 33 29.27 -13.42 -49.34
N ILE A 34 29.60 -14.69 -49.08
CA ILE A 34 30.07 -15.63 -50.12
C ILE A 34 28.91 -16.42 -50.76
N LEU A 35 27.82 -16.58 -50.00
CA LEU A 35 26.56 -17.19 -50.40
C LEU A 35 25.42 -16.30 -49.87
N ASP A 36 24.61 -15.75 -50.78
CA ASP A 36 23.39 -15.01 -50.47
C ASP A 36 22.19 -15.75 -51.05
N VAL A 37 21.22 -16.09 -50.20
CA VAL A 37 20.02 -16.82 -50.59
C VAL A 37 18.80 -15.95 -50.29
N GLN A 38 18.14 -15.47 -51.33
CA GLN A 38 16.93 -14.65 -51.21
C GLN A 38 15.72 -15.40 -51.77
N SER A 39 14.64 -15.41 -50.99
CA SER A 39 13.34 -15.92 -51.42
C SER A 39 12.23 -15.39 -50.52
N ASP A 40 11.11 -14.98 -51.11
CA ASP A 40 9.93 -14.56 -50.36
C ASP A 40 9.02 -15.74 -49.98
N THR A 41 9.31 -16.94 -50.50
CA THR A 41 8.41 -18.11 -50.39
C THR A 41 9.11 -19.41 -49.97
N LYS A 42 10.44 -19.44 -49.90
CA LYS A 42 11.22 -20.65 -49.57
C LYS A 42 12.30 -20.32 -48.53
N GLY A 43 12.68 -21.32 -47.73
CA GLY A 43 13.77 -21.24 -46.76
C GLY A 43 15.05 -21.95 -47.22
N PHE A 44 16.08 -21.86 -46.41
CA PHE A 44 17.32 -22.62 -46.57
C PHE A 44 17.25 -23.94 -45.80
N LEU A 45 17.51 -25.06 -46.49
CA LEU A 45 17.73 -26.36 -45.86
C LEU A 45 19.25 -26.58 -45.75
N PRO A 46 19.87 -26.41 -44.56
CA PRO A 46 21.25 -26.82 -44.37
C PRO A 46 21.39 -28.35 -44.48
N PRO A 47 22.62 -28.90 -44.55
CA PRO A 47 22.84 -30.33 -44.50
C PRO A 47 22.07 -30.98 -43.34
N ARG A 48 21.25 -31.97 -43.66
CA ARG A 48 20.37 -32.68 -42.71
C ARG A 48 20.95 -34.06 -42.48
N MET A 49 21.28 -34.39 -41.24
CA MET A 49 22.09 -35.56 -40.92
C MET A 49 21.57 -36.22 -39.64
N THR A 50 21.66 -37.55 -39.54
CA THR A 50 21.44 -38.26 -38.27
C THR A 50 22.64 -38.05 -37.33
N THR A 51 22.48 -38.30 -36.04
CA THR A 51 23.54 -38.21 -35.04
C THR A 51 24.73 -39.10 -35.41
N SER A 52 24.46 -40.29 -35.94
CA SER A 52 25.51 -41.18 -36.44
C SER A 52 26.30 -40.57 -37.60
N GLN A 53 25.62 -39.92 -38.55
CA GLN A 53 26.27 -39.25 -39.67
C GLN A 53 27.06 -38.02 -39.22
N ILE A 54 26.54 -37.26 -38.25
CA ILE A 54 27.22 -36.08 -37.67
C ILE A 54 28.53 -36.50 -36.97
N ASN A 55 28.48 -37.58 -36.17
CA ASN A 55 29.65 -38.12 -35.49
C ASN A 55 30.69 -38.74 -36.44
N ALA A 56 30.29 -39.09 -37.67
CA ALA A 56 31.17 -39.63 -38.70
C ALA A 56 31.93 -38.55 -39.51
N ILE A 57 31.62 -37.26 -39.31
CA ILE A 57 32.34 -36.17 -39.97
C ILE A 57 33.76 -36.10 -39.41
N ALA A 58 34.76 -36.41 -40.23
CA ALA A 58 36.16 -36.29 -39.85
C ALA A 58 36.61 -34.82 -39.89
N ASN A 59 37.27 -34.35 -38.82
CA ASN A 59 37.81 -32.99 -38.69
C ASN A 59 36.78 -31.88 -39.05
N PRO A 60 35.60 -31.83 -38.42
CA PRO A 60 34.60 -30.81 -38.70
C PRO A 60 35.20 -29.40 -38.49
N ALA A 61 34.92 -28.48 -39.41
CA ALA A 61 35.36 -27.10 -39.29
C ALA A 61 34.55 -26.37 -38.20
N GLU A 62 35.20 -25.47 -37.47
CA GLU A 62 34.51 -24.55 -36.56
C GLU A 62 33.45 -23.73 -37.34
N GLY A 63 32.25 -23.62 -36.77
CA GLY A 63 31.11 -22.96 -37.41
C GLY A 63 30.33 -23.83 -38.40
N LEU A 64 30.69 -25.11 -38.59
CA LEU A 64 29.92 -26.02 -39.45
C LEU A 64 28.50 -26.18 -38.91
N PHE A 65 27.49 -25.83 -39.73
CA PHE A 65 26.09 -25.74 -39.33
C PHE A 65 25.22 -26.81 -40.01
N ILE A 66 24.43 -27.53 -39.24
CA ILE A 66 23.61 -28.67 -39.70
C ILE A 66 22.25 -28.70 -39.02
N TYR A 67 21.32 -29.49 -39.58
CA TYR A 67 20.09 -29.91 -38.92
C TYR A 67 20.19 -31.40 -38.53
N ASN A 68 20.13 -31.71 -37.23
CA ASN A 68 20.11 -33.07 -36.73
C ASN A 68 18.70 -33.67 -36.88
N LEU A 69 18.60 -34.78 -37.62
CA LEU A 69 17.35 -35.48 -37.90
C LEU A 69 16.84 -36.29 -36.69
N ASP A 70 17.73 -36.84 -35.87
CA ASP A 70 17.33 -37.67 -34.72
C ASP A 70 16.85 -36.79 -33.55
N GLU A 71 17.52 -35.65 -33.33
CA GLU A 71 17.18 -34.68 -32.27
C GLU A 71 16.20 -33.59 -32.76
N SER A 72 15.88 -33.56 -34.07
CA SER A 72 14.99 -32.58 -34.70
C SER A 72 15.35 -31.11 -34.40
N CYS A 73 16.62 -30.75 -34.50
CA CYS A 73 17.10 -29.41 -34.13
C CYS A 73 18.35 -28.98 -34.92
N PHE A 74 18.64 -27.68 -34.94
CA PHE A 74 19.89 -27.16 -35.50
C PHE A 74 21.07 -27.37 -34.53
N LYS A 75 22.26 -27.65 -35.09
CA LYS A 75 23.53 -27.72 -34.35
C LYS A 75 24.66 -27.07 -35.14
N PHE A 76 25.67 -26.58 -34.43
CA PHE A 76 26.93 -26.15 -35.01
C PHE A 76 28.13 -26.81 -34.32
N TYR A 77 29.25 -26.93 -35.02
CA TYR A 77 30.51 -27.38 -34.42
C TYR A 77 31.27 -26.19 -33.84
N ASN A 78 31.60 -26.22 -32.55
CA ASN A 78 32.24 -25.11 -31.84
C ASN A 78 33.78 -25.12 -31.89
N GLY A 79 34.36 -25.95 -32.75
CA GLY A 79 35.81 -26.16 -32.85
C GLY A 79 36.34 -27.32 -31.99
N SER A 80 35.55 -27.83 -31.05
CA SER A 80 35.91 -28.98 -30.19
C SER A 80 34.85 -30.08 -30.17
N SER A 81 33.57 -29.71 -30.15
CA SER A 81 32.41 -30.60 -30.09
C SER A 81 31.21 -30.02 -30.85
N TRP A 82 30.23 -30.87 -31.13
CA TRP A 82 28.92 -30.41 -31.61
C TRP A 82 28.15 -29.76 -30.47
N SER A 83 27.47 -28.64 -30.75
CA SER A 83 26.59 -27.96 -29.80
C SER A 83 25.44 -28.86 -29.34
N GLY A 84 24.78 -28.47 -28.25
CA GLY A 84 23.41 -28.92 -27.98
C GLY A 84 22.45 -28.41 -29.07
N CYS A 85 21.17 -28.77 -28.96
CA CYS A 85 20.15 -28.18 -29.82
C CYS A 85 20.13 -26.66 -29.64
N LEU A 86 20.25 -25.93 -30.73
CA LEU A 86 19.90 -24.51 -30.77
C LEU A 86 18.38 -24.41 -30.60
N THR A 87 17.96 -24.08 -29.38
CA THR A 87 16.56 -23.81 -29.05
C THR A 87 16.41 -22.34 -28.70
N GLU A 88 15.24 -21.78 -28.97
CA GLU A 88 14.81 -20.58 -28.25
C GLU A 88 14.63 -20.97 -26.79
N ALA A 89 15.54 -20.57 -25.92
CA ALA A 89 15.28 -20.60 -24.48
C ALA A 89 14.39 -19.40 -24.16
N ALA A 90 13.13 -19.47 -24.59
CA ALA A 90 12.14 -18.44 -24.36
C ALA A 90 11.63 -18.55 -22.92
N THR A 91 12.51 -18.34 -21.94
CA THR A 91 12.09 -18.24 -20.53
C THR A 91 11.65 -16.82 -20.24
N ASN A 92 10.50 -16.67 -19.61
CA ASN A 92 10.12 -15.40 -19.02
C ASN A 92 11.02 -15.10 -17.83
N SER A 93 11.42 -13.85 -17.65
CA SER A 93 12.31 -13.43 -16.55
C SER A 93 11.87 -12.09 -15.95
N LEU A 94 12.09 -11.92 -14.66
CA LEU A 94 11.91 -10.67 -13.94
C LEU A 94 13.00 -9.66 -14.32
N ASP A 95 12.64 -8.39 -14.43
CA ASP A 95 13.60 -7.29 -14.48
C ASP A 95 13.82 -6.76 -13.06
N CYS A 96 14.87 -7.22 -12.38
CA CYS A 96 15.18 -6.83 -11.00
C CYS A 96 15.62 -5.37 -10.82
N SER A 97 15.73 -4.59 -11.89
CA SER A 97 15.97 -3.14 -11.80
C SER A 97 14.68 -2.32 -11.76
N SER A 98 13.52 -2.93 -12.03
CA SER A 98 12.21 -2.30 -12.12
C SER A 98 11.31 -2.29 -10.87
N PRO A 99 11.52 -3.12 -9.81
CA PRO A 99 10.59 -3.18 -8.68
C PRO A 99 10.36 -1.81 -8.04
N THR A 100 9.09 -1.42 -7.90
CA THR A 100 8.71 -0.16 -7.23
C THR A 100 7.51 -0.41 -6.33
N ALA A 101 7.60 -0.04 -5.05
CA ALA A 101 6.49 -0.09 -4.11
C ALA A 101 5.69 1.22 -4.15
N THR A 102 4.37 1.14 -3.98
CA THR A 102 3.46 2.29 -3.91
C THR A 102 2.41 2.04 -2.83
N GLY A 103 2.08 3.08 -2.07
CA GLY A 103 1.13 3.02 -0.95
C GLY A 103 1.75 3.51 0.35
N ALA A 104 0.90 3.80 1.35
CA ALA A 104 1.34 4.08 2.70
C ALA A 104 1.44 2.76 3.48
N PHE A 105 2.61 2.49 4.07
CA PHE A 105 2.86 1.30 4.87
C PHE A 105 3.08 1.73 6.31
N ALA A 106 2.13 1.43 7.18
CA ALA A 106 2.16 1.84 8.58
C ALA A 106 1.84 0.64 9.48
N SER A 107 2.48 0.57 10.65
CA SER A 107 2.21 -0.47 11.64
C SER A 107 0.73 -0.49 12.05
N GLY A 108 0.18 -1.68 12.29
CA GLY A 108 -1.21 -1.85 12.74
C GLY A 108 -2.27 -1.53 11.68
N THR A 109 -1.88 -1.10 10.48
CA THR A 109 -2.81 -0.69 9.40
C THR A 109 -2.90 -1.76 8.31
N ASN A 110 -4.10 -2.23 8.02
CA ASN A 110 -4.31 -3.23 6.97
C ASN A 110 -3.95 -2.68 5.59
N LEU A 111 -3.21 -3.46 4.81
CA LEU A 111 -2.99 -3.15 3.40
C LEU A 111 -4.29 -3.24 2.61
N ASN A 112 -4.41 -2.40 1.59
CA ASN A 112 -5.55 -2.37 0.68
C ASN A 112 -5.09 -2.31 -0.79
N SER A 113 -6.05 -2.15 -1.72
CA SER A 113 -5.77 -2.12 -3.17
C SER A 113 -4.79 -1.04 -3.65
N THR A 114 -4.48 -0.04 -2.81
CA THR A 114 -3.49 1.01 -3.13
C THR A 114 -2.07 0.62 -2.76
N ASN A 115 -1.89 -0.38 -1.89
CA ASN A 115 -0.59 -0.93 -1.50
C ASN A 115 -0.13 -1.96 -2.53
N THR A 116 0.82 -1.59 -3.37
CA THR A 116 1.24 -2.40 -4.52
C THR A 116 2.74 -2.42 -4.72
N ILE A 117 3.22 -3.46 -5.40
CA ILE A 117 4.57 -3.51 -6.00
C ILE A 117 4.39 -3.66 -7.51
N THR A 118 4.99 -2.80 -8.32
CA THR A 118 5.10 -3.04 -9.76
C THR A 118 6.44 -3.65 -10.09
N ILE A 119 6.47 -4.65 -10.97
CA ILE A 119 7.68 -5.26 -11.50
C ILE A 119 7.51 -5.54 -12.99
N ASP A 120 8.52 -5.21 -13.79
CA ASP A 120 8.56 -5.53 -15.21
C ASP A 120 9.07 -6.96 -15.42
N VAL A 121 8.46 -7.66 -16.37
CA VAL A 121 8.77 -9.04 -16.75
C VAL A 121 9.07 -9.06 -18.24
N LEU A 122 10.26 -9.55 -18.60
CA LEU A 122 10.59 -9.86 -19.99
C LEU A 122 9.88 -11.17 -20.37
N VAL A 123 8.86 -11.05 -21.22
CA VAL A 123 8.06 -12.19 -21.67
C VAL A 123 8.57 -12.68 -23.01
N ASN A 124 9.04 -13.92 -23.05
CA ASN A 124 9.44 -14.62 -24.27
C ASN A 124 8.40 -15.70 -24.67
N VAL A 125 7.56 -16.16 -23.73
CA VAL A 125 6.46 -17.12 -23.98
C VAL A 125 5.19 -16.62 -23.29
N ILE A 126 4.09 -16.59 -24.04
CA ILE A 126 2.76 -16.31 -23.47
C ILE A 126 2.26 -17.54 -22.70
N GLU A 127 2.18 -17.40 -21.38
CA GLU A 127 1.73 -18.43 -20.44
C GLU A 127 1.10 -17.78 -19.20
N THR A 128 0.54 -18.62 -18.32
CA THR A 128 0.08 -18.16 -17.01
C THR A 128 1.28 -17.85 -16.11
N TYR A 129 1.17 -16.79 -15.31
CA TYR A 129 2.17 -16.46 -14.29
C TYR A 129 1.54 -16.41 -12.91
N THR A 130 2.38 -16.68 -11.91
CA THR A 130 2.15 -16.37 -10.51
C THR A 130 3.43 -15.75 -9.97
N ILE A 131 3.33 -14.51 -9.50
CA ILE A 131 4.44 -13.77 -8.91
C ILE A 131 4.01 -13.36 -7.52
N SER A 132 4.82 -13.68 -6.51
CA SER A 132 4.51 -13.40 -5.11
C SER A 132 5.75 -13.10 -4.32
N THR A 133 5.60 -12.40 -3.20
CA THR A 133 6.68 -12.24 -2.22
C THR A 133 6.61 -13.32 -1.14
N ASN A 134 7.67 -13.46 -0.34
CA ASN A 134 7.55 -14.02 1.00
C ASN A 134 6.66 -13.14 1.90
N THR A 135 6.24 -13.68 3.04
CA THR A 135 5.60 -12.90 4.10
C THR A 135 6.67 -12.35 5.03
N VAL A 136 6.71 -11.04 5.21
CA VAL A 136 7.60 -10.34 6.15
C VAL A 136 6.73 -9.44 7.00
N ASN A 137 7.01 -9.39 8.31
CA ASN A 137 6.38 -8.43 9.22
C ASN A 137 4.83 -8.40 9.15
N GLY A 138 4.20 -9.55 8.86
CA GLY A 138 2.73 -9.70 8.82
C GLY A 138 2.05 -9.44 7.47
N TYR A 139 2.79 -9.10 6.40
CA TYR A 139 2.20 -8.80 5.09
C TYR A 139 3.00 -9.37 3.91
N SER A 140 2.36 -9.42 2.74
CA SER A 140 2.93 -9.95 1.49
C SER A 140 2.20 -9.41 0.26
N PHE A 141 2.78 -9.61 -0.93
CA PHE A 141 2.23 -9.15 -2.21
C PHE A 141 2.13 -10.31 -3.20
N SER A 142 1.10 -10.30 -4.05
CA SER A 142 0.97 -11.28 -5.13
C SER A 142 0.18 -10.79 -6.33
N ALA A 143 0.44 -11.41 -7.48
CA ALA A 143 -0.39 -11.33 -8.68
C ALA A 143 -0.33 -12.67 -9.43
N SER A 144 -1.42 -12.99 -10.12
CA SER A 144 -1.48 -14.08 -11.08
C SER A 144 -2.31 -13.69 -12.28
N GLY A 145 -2.04 -14.33 -13.42
CA GLY A 145 -2.72 -14.03 -14.67
C GLY A 145 -2.10 -14.75 -15.84
N THR A 146 -2.32 -14.23 -17.05
CA THR A 146 -1.73 -14.72 -18.30
C THR A 146 -1.10 -13.55 -19.01
N PHE A 147 0.12 -13.69 -19.53
CA PHE A 147 0.71 -12.65 -20.37
C PHE A 147 -0.10 -12.48 -21.65
N SER A 148 -0.28 -11.24 -22.11
CA SER A 148 -1.06 -10.95 -23.32
C SER A 148 -0.18 -10.69 -24.55
N ASN A 149 1.09 -10.34 -24.33
CA ASN A 149 2.04 -10.02 -25.39
C ASN A 149 3.47 -10.47 -25.02
N ILE A 150 4.27 -10.76 -26.02
CA ILE A 150 5.73 -10.93 -25.91
C ILE A 150 6.38 -9.55 -25.71
N GLY A 151 7.48 -9.51 -24.97
CA GLY A 151 8.22 -8.31 -24.63
C GLY A 151 8.06 -7.91 -23.16
N LEU A 152 8.41 -6.66 -22.85
CA LEU A 152 8.37 -6.16 -21.47
C LEU A 152 6.92 -5.93 -21.03
N ASN A 153 6.49 -6.64 -19.99
CA ASN A 153 5.15 -6.53 -19.41
C ASN A 153 5.26 -6.05 -17.97
N LYS A 154 4.50 -5.01 -17.61
CA LYS A 154 4.42 -4.51 -16.24
C LYS A 154 3.37 -5.27 -15.45
N ILE A 155 3.78 -5.87 -14.34
CA ILE A 155 2.91 -6.63 -13.44
C ILE A 155 2.76 -5.88 -12.12
N THR A 156 1.52 -5.74 -11.64
CA THR A 156 1.20 -5.10 -10.36
C THR A 156 0.80 -6.16 -9.34
N LEU A 157 1.63 -6.35 -8.33
CA LEU A 157 1.36 -7.20 -7.17
C LEU A 157 0.52 -6.40 -6.16
N THR A 158 -0.59 -6.97 -5.69
CA THR A 158 -1.44 -6.33 -4.66
C THR A 158 -1.02 -6.82 -3.28
N GLY A 159 -0.89 -5.89 -2.34
CA GLY A 159 -0.53 -6.16 -0.95
C GLY A 159 -1.69 -6.73 -0.14
N SER A 160 -1.36 -7.55 0.85
CA SER A 160 -2.30 -8.14 1.81
C SER A 160 -1.64 -8.32 3.16
N GLY A 161 -2.43 -8.30 4.23
CA GLY A 161 -1.94 -8.40 5.62
C GLY A 161 -1.76 -7.04 6.29
N THR A 162 -1.07 -7.05 7.44
CA THR A 162 -0.92 -5.91 8.34
C THR A 162 0.54 -5.83 8.78
N PRO A 163 1.27 -4.74 8.47
CA PRO A 163 2.59 -4.51 9.03
C PRO A 163 2.53 -4.44 10.56
N ILE A 164 3.47 -5.09 11.26
CA ILE A 164 3.43 -5.20 12.74
C ILE A 164 4.40 -4.21 13.41
N LEU A 165 5.62 -4.11 12.90
CA LEU A 165 6.70 -3.28 13.48
C LEU A 165 7.16 -2.18 12.51
N GLU A 166 7.57 -1.05 13.08
CA GLU A 166 8.32 0.00 12.37
C GLU A 166 9.71 -0.53 12.01
N GLN A 167 9.93 -0.81 10.73
CA GLN A 167 11.22 -1.24 10.19
C GLN A 167 11.24 -1.12 8.67
N THR A 168 12.41 -1.33 8.09
CA THR A 168 12.53 -1.60 6.65
C THR A 168 12.46 -3.11 6.43
N ASP A 169 11.46 -3.54 5.68
CA ASP A 169 11.20 -4.93 5.32
C ASP A 169 11.78 -5.24 3.93
N THR A 170 12.66 -6.23 3.85
CA THR A 170 13.16 -6.74 2.57
C THR A 170 12.29 -7.90 2.09
N PHE A 171 11.60 -7.70 0.97
CA PHE A 171 10.80 -8.72 0.30
C PHE A 171 11.57 -9.40 -0.83
N THR A 172 11.44 -10.72 -0.92
CA THR A 172 11.90 -11.51 -2.07
C THR A 172 10.71 -11.81 -2.98
N ILE A 173 10.66 -11.12 -4.11
CA ILE A 173 9.71 -11.34 -5.20
C ILE A 173 10.14 -12.61 -5.94
N THR A 174 9.24 -13.57 -6.10
CA THR A 174 9.51 -14.87 -6.73
C THR A 174 8.57 -15.09 -7.91
N PHE A 175 9.13 -15.43 -9.07
CA PHE A 175 8.36 -15.93 -10.19
C PHE A 175 8.24 -17.47 -10.10
N ALA A 176 7.05 -17.94 -9.74
CA ALA A 176 6.79 -19.36 -9.53
C ALA A 176 7.15 -20.20 -10.76
N GLY A 177 7.97 -21.24 -10.55
CA GLY A 177 8.38 -22.18 -11.60
C GLY A 177 9.51 -21.71 -12.52
N LYS A 178 10.05 -20.50 -12.34
CA LYS A 178 11.16 -19.97 -13.16
C LYS A 178 12.51 -19.85 -12.43
N ASN A 179 12.56 -20.14 -11.12
CA ASN A 179 13.73 -19.93 -10.25
C ASN A 179 14.29 -18.50 -10.33
N ASP A 180 13.42 -17.52 -10.61
CA ASP A 180 13.78 -16.13 -10.82
C ASP A 180 13.25 -15.30 -9.66
N THR A 181 14.13 -14.50 -9.05
CA THR A 181 13.84 -13.74 -7.83
C THR A 181 14.49 -12.37 -7.83
N CYS A 182 13.77 -11.37 -7.35
CA CYS A 182 14.26 -10.02 -7.11
C CYS A 182 13.97 -9.60 -5.67
N ASN A 183 14.70 -8.61 -5.15
CA ASN A 183 14.42 -8.04 -3.84
C ASN A 183 13.91 -6.60 -3.95
N ILE A 184 13.09 -6.19 -2.99
CA ILE A 184 12.68 -4.80 -2.79
C ILE A 184 12.53 -4.53 -1.31
N ASP A 185 12.96 -3.34 -0.89
CA ASP A 185 12.81 -2.86 0.48
C ASP A 185 11.58 -1.94 0.59
N ILE A 186 10.77 -2.15 1.62
CA ILE A 186 9.61 -1.31 1.97
C ILE A 186 9.79 -0.83 3.40
N THR A 187 9.76 0.49 3.61
CA THR A 187 9.83 1.08 4.94
C THR A 187 8.43 1.27 5.52
N VAL A 188 8.19 0.63 6.67
CA VAL A 188 6.97 0.78 7.47
C VAL A 188 7.17 1.92 8.46
N THR A 189 6.22 2.87 8.49
CA THR A 189 6.21 3.98 9.46
C THR A 189 5.45 3.60 10.73
N THR A 190 5.83 4.21 11.85
CA THR A 190 5.09 4.07 13.12
C THR A 190 3.76 4.84 13.10
N VAL A 191 2.76 4.27 13.76
CA VAL A 191 1.49 4.94 14.08
C VAL A 191 1.51 5.25 15.57
N LEU A 192 1.27 6.52 15.93
CA LEU A 192 1.35 6.97 17.33
C LEU A 192 0.06 6.68 18.10
N SER A 193 0.18 6.51 19.42
CA SER A 193 -0.90 5.97 20.25
C SER A 193 -2.12 6.87 20.42
N ASN A 194 -1.94 8.18 20.33
CA ASN A 194 -3.02 9.16 20.44
C ASN A 194 -2.59 10.52 19.87
N CYS A 195 -3.51 11.49 19.87
CA CYS A 195 -3.25 12.84 19.36
C CYS A 195 -2.16 13.60 20.14
N LEU A 196 -1.98 13.32 21.43
CA LEU A 196 -0.95 13.98 22.24
C LEU A 196 0.45 13.54 21.79
N GLU A 197 0.63 12.25 21.48
CA GLU A 197 1.89 11.75 20.93
C GLU A 197 2.20 12.36 19.56
N TYR A 198 1.19 12.52 18.69
CA TYR A 198 1.36 13.26 17.43
C TYR A 198 1.77 14.72 17.64
N LEU A 199 1.18 15.41 18.61
CA LEU A 199 1.57 16.77 18.97
C LEU A 199 3.02 16.82 19.47
N ASN A 200 3.40 15.91 20.36
CA ASN A 200 4.77 15.81 20.90
C ASN A 200 5.80 15.51 19.81
N ALA A 201 5.40 14.77 18.77
CA ALA A 201 6.19 14.52 17.56
C ALA A 201 6.23 15.71 16.57
N GLY A 202 5.53 16.81 16.87
CA GLY A 202 5.57 18.07 16.11
C GLY A 202 4.37 18.31 15.18
N SER A 203 3.33 17.47 15.22
CA SER A 203 2.10 17.69 14.45
C SER A 203 1.30 18.84 15.04
N THR A 204 0.94 19.84 14.24
CA THR A 204 0.29 21.08 14.73
C THR A 204 -1.03 21.41 14.03
N THR A 205 -1.47 20.55 13.11
CA THR A 205 -2.67 20.79 12.29
C THR A 205 -3.84 19.95 12.79
N ASP A 206 -4.99 20.57 13.01
CA ASP A 206 -6.21 19.83 13.33
C ASP A 206 -6.64 18.94 12.16
N GLY A 207 -7.18 17.77 12.45
CA GLY A 207 -7.65 16.86 11.40
C GLY A 207 -7.82 15.42 11.85
N VAL A 208 -8.05 14.54 10.89
CA VAL A 208 -8.12 13.10 11.14
C VAL A 208 -6.72 12.50 11.09
N TYR A 209 -6.37 11.76 12.12
CA TYR A 209 -5.12 11.01 12.25
C TYR A 209 -5.45 9.54 12.52
N THR A 210 -4.63 8.64 12.00
CA THR A 210 -4.66 7.24 12.40
C THR A 210 -3.87 7.10 13.69
N ILE A 211 -4.46 6.49 14.72
CA ILE A 211 -3.83 6.21 16.01
C ILE A 211 -3.79 4.70 16.28
N ASP A 212 -2.80 4.28 17.07
CA ASP A 212 -2.59 2.88 17.46
C ASP A 212 -2.29 2.78 18.97
N PRO A 213 -3.33 2.78 19.82
CA PRO A 213 -3.15 2.93 21.26
C PRO A 213 -2.37 1.81 21.94
N ASP A 214 -2.44 0.57 21.43
CA ASP A 214 -1.68 -0.58 21.95
C ASP A 214 -0.45 -0.94 21.10
N GLY A 215 -0.22 -0.24 19.99
CA GLY A 215 0.95 -0.42 19.12
C GLY A 215 0.94 -1.81 18.48
N SER A 216 1.99 -2.60 18.70
CA SER A 216 2.04 -3.98 18.20
C SER A 216 1.12 -4.96 18.95
N GLY A 217 0.13 -4.45 19.68
CA GLY A 217 -0.91 -5.21 20.35
C GLY A 217 -1.94 -5.79 19.37
N PRO A 218 -2.97 -6.48 19.89
CA PRO A 218 -3.99 -7.13 19.07
C PRO A 218 -5.02 -6.18 18.46
N THR A 219 -5.11 -4.93 18.93
CA THR A 219 -6.07 -3.95 18.39
C THR A 219 -5.48 -3.34 17.11
N LEU A 220 -6.31 -3.19 16.08
CA LEU A 220 -5.89 -2.53 14.86
C LEU A 220 -5.89 -1.02 15.06
N ALA A 221 -4.98 -0.34 14.38
CA ALA A 221 -4.97 1.11 14.29
C ALA A 221 -6.30 1.61 13.70
N TYR A 222 -6.76 2.79 14.13
CA TYR A 222 -8.00 3.39 13.68
C TYR A 222 -7.92 4.91 13.65
N ASP A 223 -8.81 5.52 12.87
CA ASP A 223 -8.84 6.96 12.72
C ASP A 223 -9.56 7.67 13.88
N CYS A 224 -9.01 8.80 14.32
CA CYS A 224 -9.63 9.73 15.25
C CYS A 224 -9.42 11.18 14.80
N TYR A 225 -10.27 12.10 15.27
CA TYR A 225 -10.04 13.52 15.05
C TYR A 225 -9.15 14.08 16.15
N CYS A 226 -8.04 14.69 15.75
CA CYS A 226 -7.13 15.40 16.63
C CYS A 226 -7.35 16.90 16.53
N ASP A 227 -7.58 17.53 17.68
CA ASP A 227 -7.45 18.97 17.86
C ASP A 227 -6.06 19.27 18.42
N MET A 228 -5.23 19.88 17.57
CA MET A 228 -3.84 20.24 17.81
C MET A 228 -3.66 21.72 18.18
N THR A 229 -4.74 22.51 18.16
CA THR A 229 -4.65 23.98 18.27
C THR A 229 -5.23 24.52 19.57
N ASN A 230 -6.37 24.00 20.03
CA ASN A 230 -7.08 24.57 21.17
C ASN A 230 -6.56 24.00 22.50
N ASP A 231 -6.44 24.86 23.53
CA ASP A 231 -6.03 24.49 24.89
C ASP A 231 -4.75 23.63 24.97
N GLY A 232 -3.76 24.01 24.17
CA GLY A 232 -2.46 23.36 24.09
C GLY A 232 -2.40 22.17 23.13
N GLY A 233 -3.51 21.79 22.48
CA GLY A 233 -3.55 20.73 21.48
C GLY A 233 -3.40 19.31 22.05
N GLY A 234 -3.27 18.35 21.13
CA GLY A 234 -3.08 16.93 21.46
C GLY A 234 -4.37 16.24 21.91
N TRP A 235 -5.53 16.83 21.60
CA TRP A 235 -6.83 16.36 22.05
C TRP A 235 -7.44 15.37 21.07
N THR A 236 -7.73 14.16 21.53
CA THR A 236 -8.46 13.14 20.76
C THR A 236 -9.95 13.33 20.96
N LEU A 237 -10.72 13.58 19.89
CA LEU A 237 -12.18 13.60 19.94
C LEU A 237 -12.69 12.18 20.25
N VAL A 238 -13.50 12.04 21.30
CA VAL A 238 -14.10 10.75 21.69
C VAL A 238 -15.62 10.76 21.63
N PHE A 239 -16.24 11.94 21.58
CA PHE A 239 -17.68 12.07 21.46
C PHE A 239 -18.06 13.40 20.80
N ASN A 240 -19.01 13.36 19.88
CA ASN A 240 -19.68 14.53 19.31
C ASN A 240 -21.17 14.25 19.18
N HIS A 241 -22.00 15.17 19.66
CA HIS A 241 -23.45 15.09 19.49
C HIS A 241 -24.04 16.43 19.10
N ASN A 242 -24.48 16.52 17.85
CA ASN A 242 -25.26 17.59 17.26
C ASN A 242 -26.70 17.10 17.00
N THR A 243 -27.68 17.80 17.57
CA THR A 243 -29.12 17.48 17.44
C THR A 243 -29.65 17.48 16.00
N VAL A 244 -28.92 18.06 15.03
CA VAL A 244 -29.23 17.90 13.59
C VAL A 244 -29.22 16.43 13.16
N GLY A 245 -28.37 15.61 13.77
CA GLY A 245 -28.33 14.15 13.55
C GLY A 245 -29.33 13.35 14.38
N GLY A 246 -30.21 14.02 15.13
CA GLY A 246 -31.14 13.40 16.07
C GLY A 246 -30.51 13.07 17.43
N TYR A 247 -31.28 12.35 18.24
CA TYR A 247 -30.85 11.85 19.56
C TYR A 247 -30.30 10.43 19.46
N TRP A 248 -29.71 9.95 20.55
CA TRP A 248 -29.23 8.56 20.65
C TRP A 248 -30.40 7.63 20.92
N THR A 249 -30.34 6.40 20.43
CA THR A 249 -31.39 5.38 20.62
C THR A 249 -31.30 4.79 22.02
N ASN A 250 -30.09 4.64 22.55
CA ASN A 250 -29.77 4.07 23.86
C ASN A 250 -28.29 4.32 24.20
N ASP A 251 -27.90 3.93 25.41
CA ASP A 251 -26.53 4.03 25.92
C ASP A 251 -25.51 3.26 25.07
N ALA A 252 -25.90 2.12 24.48
CA ALA A 252 -24.99 1.33 23.64
C ALA A 252 -24.61 2.07 22.35
N GLU A 253 -25.57 2.74 21.71
CA GLU A 253 -25.29 3.63 20.56
C GLU A 253 -24.46 4.85 21.01
N ALA A 254 -24.78 5.45 22.15
CA ALA A 254 -24.00 6.58 22.68
C ALA A 254 -22.57 6.18 23.07
N ASN A 255 -22.32 4.92 23.41
CA ASN A 255 -21.00 4.42 23.78
C ASN A 255 -20.08 4.20 22.55
N GLU A 256 -20.63 3.81 21.40
CA GLU A 256 -19.86 3.61 20.17
C GLU A 256 -20.72 3.76 18.91
N PHE A 257 -20.40 4.73 18.04
CA PHE A 257 -21.16 5.01 16.82
C PHE A 257 -20.38 5.84 15.80
N ASN A 258 -20.62 5.58 14.51
CA ASN A 258 -19.97 6.28 13.38
C ASN A 258 -18.44 6.32 13.48
N VAL A 259 -17.83 5.26 14.00
CA VAL A 259 -16.38 5.17 14.27
C VAL A 259 -15.50 5.36 13.03
N ALA A 260 -16.04 5.11 11.83
CA ALA A 260 -15.34 5.28 10.55
C ALA A 260 -15.34 6.73 10.03
N THR A 261 -16.04 7.66 10.69
CA THR A 261 -16.11 9.07 10.27
C THR A 261 -15.82 10.03 11.44
N PRO A 262 -14.63 9.96 12.05
CA PRO A 262 -14.26 10.80 13.17
C PRO A 262 -14.15 12.27 12.73
N ASN A 263 -15.08 13.11 13.18
CA ASN A 263 -14.99 14.54 12.91
C ASN A 263 -15.90 15.34 13.86
N ILE A 264 -15.48 16.56 14.18
CA ILE A 264 -16.31 17.54 14.88
C ILE A 264 -17.57 17.94 14.08
N THR A 265 -17.59 17.74 12.76
CA THR A 265 -18.75 17.97 11.89
C THR A 265 -19.66 16.74 11.75
N THR A 266 -19.23 15.56 12.21
CA THR A 266 -20.05 14.34 12.17
C THR A 266 -21.12 14.42 13.25
N ASN A 267 -22.39 14.62 12.89
CA ASN A 267 -23.46 14.95 13.84
C ASN A 267 -23.57 14.02 15.05
N LYS A 268 -23.33 12.72 14.88
CA LYS A 268 -23.21 11.76 15.99
C LYS A 268 -21.94 10.97 15.79
N TYR A 269 -21.01 11.04 16.72
CA TYR A 269 -19.78 10.27 16.73
C TYR A 269 -19.48 9.88 18.17
N SER A 270 -19.11 8.62 18.39
CA SER A 270 -18.69 8.16 19.71
C SER A 270 -17.71 7.01 19.61
N ILE A 271 -16.65 7.10 20.39
CA ILE A 271 -15.72 6.03 20.74
C ILE A 271 -15.49 6.03 22.26
N LEU A 272 -16.54 6.34 23.04
CA LEU A 272 -16.47 6.32 24.51
C LEU A 272 -16.13 4.92 25.05
N SER A 273 -16.39 3.85 24.30
CA SER A 273 -15.88 2.51 24.58
C SER A 273 -14.35 2.44 24.72
N LYS A 274 -13.61 3.33 24.05
CA LYS A 274 -12.14 3.30 23.92
C LYS A 274 -11.37 4.22 24.85
N LEU A 275 -12.02 4.85 25.85
CA LEU A 275 -11.36 5.83 26.73
C LEU A 275 -10.12 5.28 27.45
N ASP A 276 -10.11 4.00 27.82
CA ASP A 276 -8.97 3.39 28.50
C ASP A 276 -7.78 3.12 27.59
N GLU A 277 -8.05 2.90 26.31
CA GLU A 277 -7.03 2.67 25.29
C GLU A 277 -6.34 3.99 24.96
N ILE A 278 -7.11 5.08 24.82
CA ILE A 278 -6.63 6.35 24.24
C ILE A 278 -5.90 7.25 25.25
N LYS A 279 -6.26 7.17 26.54
CA LYS A 279 -5.72 8.08 27.57
C LYS A 279 -4.18 8.00 27.64
N SER A 280 -3.50 9.14 27.73
CA SER A 280 -2.03 9.15 27.82
C SER A 280 -1.51 8.77 29.20
N ASN A 281 -2.34 8.89 30.24
CA ASN A 281 -1.97 8.61 31.63
C ASN A 281 -3.17 8.17 32.50
N THR A 282 -2.89 7.79 33.75
CA THR A 282 -3.87 7.52 34.81
C THR A 282 -3.90 8.71 35.80
N PRO A 283 -4.49 9.85 35.41
CA PRO A 283 -5.95 9.98 35.27
C PRO A 283 -6.44 10.28 33.84
N TYR A 284 -7.76 10.11 33.58
CA TYR A 284 -8.37 10.65 32.37
C TYR A 284 -8.26 12.18 32.40
N GLU A 285 -7.79 12.81 31.33
CA GLU A 285 -7.84 14.25 31.16
C GLU A 285 -8.87 14.59 30.09
N PHE A 286 -9.96 15.24 30.49
CA PHE A 286 -11.09 15.54 29.62
C PHE A 286 -11.17 17.03 29.30
N ARG A 287 -11.65 17.31 28.09
CA ARG A 287 -12.14 18.63 27.70
C ARG A 287 -13.53 18.51 27.09
N LEU A 288 -14.51 19.09 27.75
CA LEU A 288 -15.91 19.14 27.36
C LEU A 288 -16.25 20.53 26.84
N HIS A 289 -16.52 20.63 25.55
CA HIS A 289 -16.75 21.89 24.86
C HIS A 289 -18.17 21.98 24.29
N TYR A 290 -18.78 23.15 24.44
CA TYR A 290 -20.11 23.48 23.92
C TYR A 290 -20.01 24.63 22.89
N PRO A 291 -19.83 24.32 21.59
CA PRO A 291 -19.56 25.34 20.56
C PRO A 291 -20.62 26.44 20.47
N ALA A 292 -21.89 26.12 20.67
CA ALA A 292 -23.00 27.07 20.52
C ALA A 292 -22.98 28.20 21.56
N ILE A 293 -22.35 27.98 22.71
CA ILE A 293 -22.30 28.93 23.84
C ILE A 293 -20.87 29.28 24.25
N GLY A 294 -19.85 28.68 23.64
CA GLY A 294 -18.44 28.98 23.88
C GLY A 294 -17.97 28.65 25.29
N ILE A 295 -18.55 27.62 25.94
CA ILE A 295 -18.18 27.17 27.29
C ILE A 295 -17.35 25.89 27.19
N THR A 296 -16.26 25.83 27.92
CA THR A 296 -15.37 24.67 28.04
C THR A 296 -15.09 24.32 29.50
N ASN A 297 -15.24 23.05 29.85
CA ASN A 297 -14.69 22.51 31.08
C ASN A 297 -13.52 21.58 30.73
N HIS A 298 -12.36 21.80 31.35
CA HIS A 298 -11.15 21.01 31.26
C HIS A 298 -10.73 20.57 32.67
N TRP A 299 -10.68 19.26 32.89
CA TRP A 299 -10.36 18.66 34.18
C TRP A 299 -9.75 17.28 33.99
N SER A 300 -9.22 16.72 35.07
CA SER A 300 -8.90 15.29 35.14
C SER A 300 -9.76 14.56 36.16
N GLN A 301 -9.99 13.25 35.96
CA GLN A 301 -10.60 12.37 36.95
C GLN A 301 -10.00 10.97 36.90
N THR A 302 -9.96 10.27 38.04
CA THR A 302 -9.59 8.84 38.07
C THR A 302 -10.81 7.93 37.96
N PHE A 303 -12.00 8.45 38.27
CA PHE A 303 -13.26 7.76 38.10
C PHE A 303 -13.54 7.52 36.61
N ASP A 304 -13.79 6.27 36.22
CA ASP A 304 -14.29 5.96 34.88
C ASP A 304 -15.77 6.36 34.80
N PRO A 305 -16.14 7.34 33.96
CA PRO A 305 -17.52 7.79 33.88
C PRO A 305 -18.48 6.69 33.42
N ARG A 306 -18.01 5.59 32.80
CA ARG A 306 -18.86 4.49 32.32
C ARG A 306 -19.11 3.42 33.38
N SER A 307 -18.36 3.45 34.49
CA SER A 307 -18.36 2.39 35.51
C SER A 307 -19.58 2.42 36.46
N GLY A 308 -20.31 3.53 36.47
CA GLY A 308 -21.49 3.72 37.33
C GLY A 308 -21.68 5.18 37.73
N GLY A 309 -22.79 5.46 38.43
CA GLY A 309 -23.00 6.75 39.08
C GLY A 309 -22.07 6.91 40.29
N SER A 310 -21.52 8.09 40.50
CA SER A 310 -20.62 8.36 41.61
C SER A 310 -21.38 8.53 42.92
N SER A 311 -20.82 8.01 44.01
CA SER A 311 -21.38 8.19 45.36
C SER A 311 -20.93 9.50 46.02
N THR A 312 -20.02 10.25 45.40
CA THR A 312 -19.46 11.51 45.90
C THR A 312 -19.57 12.60 44.83
N ARG A 313 -19.65 13.86 45.24
CA ARG A 313 -19.47 15.01 44.35
C ARG A 313 -18.33 15.88 44.88
N PRO A 314 -17.28 16.16 44.09
CA PRO A 314 -17.05 15.68 42.72
C PRO A 314 -16.72 14.16 42.65
N VAL A 315 -16.59 13.62 41.44
CA VAL A 315 -16.17 12.23 41.22
C VAL A 315 -14.76 11.98 41.77
N ALA A 316 -14.41 10.71 41.97
CA ALA A 316 -13.10 10.33 42.47
C ALA A 316 -11.97 10.84 41.55
N GLY A 317 -10.94 11.43 42.19
CA GLY A 317 -9.77 11.98 41.50
C GLY A 317 -10.03 13.23 40.67
N TYR A 318 -11.19 13.88 40.83
CA TYR A 318 -11.47 15.14 40.14
C TYR A 318 -10.44 16.22 40.49
N VAL A 319 -9.80 16.78 39.47
CA VAL A 319 -8.92 17.95 39.57
C VAL A 319 -9.32 18.93 38.47
N ALA A 320 -9.78 20.11 38.88
CA ALA A 320 -10.08 21.20 37.95
C ALA A 320 -8.78 21.73 37.33
N ILE A 321 -8.76 21.90 36.01
CA ILE A 321 -7.62 22.51 35.29
C ILE A 321 -8.06 23.88 34.76
N ASN A 322 -9.13 23.94 33.99
CA ASN A 322 -9.80 25.18 33.59
C ASN A 322 -11.32 24.94 33.47
N ILE A 323 -12.14 25.64 34.26
CA ILE A 323 -13.58 25.37 34.36
C ILE A 323 -14.36 26.66 34.15
N ASP A 324 -15.05 26.75 33.02
CA ASP A 324 -15.89 27.91 32.70
C ASP A 324 -17.22 27.89 33.46
N SER A 325 -17.76 26.71 33.80
CA SER A 325 -19.03 26.62 34.54
C SER A 325 -19.13 25.41 35.46
N THR A 326 -19.51 25.70 36.71
CA THR A 326 -19.83 24.71 37.76
C THR A 326 -21.33 24.64 38.09
N SER A 327 -22.17 25.23 37.25
CA SER A 327 -23.63 25.24 37.44
C SER A 327 -24.21 23.83 37.49
N SER A 328 -25.47 23.70 37.92
CA SER A 328 -26.22 22.44 37.81
C SER A 328 -25.50 21.21 38.39
N PHE A 329 -24.83 21.37 39.53
CA PHE A 329 -24.16 20.29 40.25
C PHE A 329 -22.95 19.67 39.53
N TRP A 330 -22.24 20.43 38.70
CA TRP A 330 -20.99 19.98 38.07
C TRP A 330 -20.00 19.33 39.05
N GLY A 331 -19.39 18.21 38.66
CA GLY A 331 -18.39 17.53 39.48
C GLY A 331 -17.47 16.56 38.73
N GLY A 332 -17.30 16.71 37.42
CA GLY A 332 -16.73 15.70 36.52
C GLY A 332 -17.83 14.92 35.80
N LEU A 333 -17.50 13.81 35.15
CA LEU A 333 -18.47 12.95 34.45
C LEU A 333 -18.73 11.64 35.21
N GLU A 334 -19.99 11.21 35.19
CA GLU A 334 -20.45 9.91 35.71
C GLU A 334 -21.48 9.26 34.78
N LEU A 335 -21.79 7.98 35.04
CA LEU A 335 -22.87 7.29 34.34
C LEU A 335 -24.19 7.87 34.82
N SER A 336 -25.02 8.32 33.88
CA SER A 336 -26.26 8.99 34.23
C SER A 336 -27.30 8.01 34.77
N LEU A 337 -28.16 8.52 35.65
CA LEU A 337 -29.43 7.90 36.01
C LEU A 337 -30.62 8.54 35.26
N GLY A 338 -30.34 9.44 34.31
CA GLY A 338 -31.32 10.24 33.58
C GLY A 338 -31.56 9.78 32.13
N ASN A 339 -31.92 10.72 31.25
CA ASN A 339 -32.21 10.48 29.82
C ASN A 339 -30.97 10.68 28.92
N THR A 340 -29.79 10.36 29.41
CA THR A 340 -28.51 10.49 28.72
C THR A 340 -27.57 9.38 29.17
N TYR A 341 -26.53 9.08 28.40
CA TYR A 341 -25.57 8.05 28.79
C TYR A 341 -24.67 8.51 29.94
N LEU A 342 -23.92 9.60 29.74
CA LEU A 342 -23.10 10.23 30.76
C LEU A 342 -23.59 11.65 31.03
N ASP A 343 -23.36 12.14 32.24
CA ASP A 343 -23.66 13.53 32.59
C ASP A 343 -22.68 14.06 33.62
N GLY A 344 -22.72 15.38 33.83
CA GLY A 344 -21.85 16.08 34.77
C GLY A 344 -22.53 16.54 36.06
N SER A 345 -23.82 16.29 36.22
CA SER A 345 -24.59 16.58 37.44
C SER A 345 -24.34 15.52 38.51
N VAL A 346 -23.10 15.45 38.97
CA VAL A 346 -22.59 14.33 39.75
C VAL A 346 -23.36 14.10 41.05
N ASN A 347 -23.68 12.83 41.33
CA ASN A 347 -24.45 12.37 42.48
C ASN A 347 -25.77 13.15 42.61
N SER A 348 -26.49 13.25 41.49
CA SER A 348 -27.78 13.92 41.36
C SER A 348 -28.72 13.11 40.47
N SER A 349 -30.03 13.39 40.57
CA SER A 349 -31.02 12.90 39.60
C SER A 349 -31.13 13.78 38.36
N ASN A 350 -30.41 14.91 38.35
CA ASN A 350 -30.32 15.78 37.19
C ASN A 350 -29.33 15.19 36.18
N TRP A 351 -29.41 15.64 34.92
CA TRP A 351 -28.59 15.10 33.84
C TRP A 351 -28.05 16.21 32.93
N TRP A 352 -27.62 17.33 33.55
CA TRP A 352 -26.95 18.41 32.84
C TRP A 352 -25.51 18.03 32.47
N TYR A 353 -24.97 18.76 31.50
CA TYR A 353 -23.71 18.40 30.83
C TYR A 353 -23.81 17.05 30.12
N SER A 354 -24.97 16.81 29.52
CA SER A 354 -25.34 15.54 28.92
C SER A 354 -24.42 15.17 27.76
N LEU A 355 -23.95 13.92 27.79
CA LEU A 355 -23.29 13.21 26.71
C LEU A 355 -24.09 11.94 26.43
N GLY A 356 -24.69 11.84 25.25
CA GLY A 356 -25.50 10.68 24.89
C GLY A 356 -27.00 10.85 25.16
N SER A 357 -27.54 12.07 25.03
CA SER A 357 -28.97 12.34 25.25
C SER A 357 -29.87 11.46 24.36
N ILE A 358 -30.75 10.67 24.97
CA ILE A 358 -31.70 9.77 24.28
C ILE A 358 -33.00 10.50 23.95
N ASN A 359 -33.40 11.45 24.80
CA ASN A 359 -34.60 12.27 24.62
C ASN A 359 -34.26 13.76 24.71
N PRO A 360 -34.99 14.64 23.99
CA PRO A 360 -34.80 16.09 24.13
C PRO A 360 -35.10 16.57 25.55
N TYR A 361 -34.27 17.48 26.05
CA TYR A 361 -34.59 18.34 27.18
C TYR A 361 -35.07 19.70 26.65
N GLY A 362 -36.39 19.91 26.65
CA GLY A 362 -36.98 21.05 25.96
C GLY A 362 -36.77 20.92 24.44
N SER A 363 -35.94 21.80 23.86
CA SER A 363 -35.64 21.81 22.42
C SER A 363 -34.24 21.28 22.06
N GLY A 364 -33.49 20.72 23.01
CA GLY A 364 -32.09 20.33 22.78
C GLY A 364 -31.52 19.42 23.87
N ILE A 365 -30.21 19.55 24.07
CA ILE A 365 -29.40 18.81 25.05
C ILE A 365 -29.19 19.71 26.27
N PRO A 366 -29.33 19.21 27.51
CA PRO A 366 -29.05 20.01 28.71
C PRO A 366 -27.53 20.20 28.89
N GLY A 367 -27.07 21.44 28.72
CA GLY A 367 -25.66 21.85 28.87
C GLY A 367 -25.40 22.65 30.17
N PRO A 368 -24.36 23.49 30.24
CA PRO A 368 -24.02 24.29 31.41
C PRO A 368 -25.05 25.41 31.64
N GLY A 369 -26.08 25.16 32.45
CA GLY A 369 -27.10 26.16 32.82
C GLY A 369 -28.06 26.57 31.69
N SER A 370 -27.94 25.97 30.50
CA SER A 370 -28.80 26.25 29.34
C SER A 370 -28.97 25.02 28.45
N VAL A 371 -30.01 25.03 27.61
CA VAL A 371 -30.20 24.02 26.56
C VAL A 371 -29.33 24.37 25.36
N VAL A 372 -28.56 23.40 24.87
CA VAL A 372 -27.65 23.50 23.72
C VAL A 372 -28.07 22.53 22.61
N ASN A 373 -27.46 22.66 21.43
CA ASN A 373 -27.71 21.78 20.30
C ASN A 373 -26.49 20.95 19.89
N ASN A 374 -25.31 21.21 20.47
CA ASN A 374 -24.06 20.54 20.18
C ASN A 374 -23.16 20.41 21.41
N VAL A 375 -22.48 19.27 21.54
CA VAL A 375 -21.48 19.01 22.59
C VAL A 375 -20.35 18.12 22.05
N GLN A 376 -19.12 18.41 22.48
CA GLN A 376 -17.92 17.68 22.10
C GLN A 376 -17.12 17.29 23.34
N LEU A 377 -16.77 16.00 23.46
CA LEU A 377 -15.83 15.53 24.48
C LEU A 377 -14.53 15.10 23.80
N PHE A 378 -13.43 15.63 24.33
CA PHE A 378 -12.09 15.23 23.98
C PHE A 378 -11.40 14.61 25.18
N ILE A 379 -10.45 13.71 24.91
CA ILE A 379 -9.54 13.13 25.89
C ILE A 379 -8.09 13.36 25.46
N ARG A 380 -7.19 13.47 26.42
CA ARG A 380 -5.77 13.25 26.21
C ARG A 380 -5.17 12.42 27.33
#